data_AF-A0A4Y2TLS7-F1
#
_entry.id   AF-A0A4Y2TLS7-F1
#
_cell.length_a   1.000
_cell.length_b   1.000
_cell.length_c   1.000
_cell.angle_alpha   90.00
_cell.angle_beta   90.00
_cell.angle_gamma   90.00
#
_symmetry.space_group_name_H-M   'P 1'
#
loop_
_entity.id
_entity.type
_entity.pdbx_description
1 polymer ?
#
loop_
_entity_poly.entity_id
_entity_poly.type
_entity_poly.pdbx_seq_one_letter_code
_entity_poly.pdbx_strand_id
1 'polypeptide(L)'
;MGIPLFIGSVIGFMVLVSFEAGGNIWLSKWSDDATKNGTHNKSQTIWRLSIYGTFGIAQVLASVLGCFLLVLGATRASERYHRFMLDSVLKSPMSFFDTTPVGRIINRFTTDMEILDNQLFYQIEGWFNCIFYVLASFVVIGINTPIFLACLLPLGVLYYLILTTETFISLLYIYSTLQYFSANTGPVFGKILLPVVAKHYLDSGTSIGSITGALALIRSAALSTWQDKWDNGETGRSTHEIVPRISNKPVDWNREELMFVTGHGPFPSSLQSSNTYYYCSCGEKGDPMHYDTKMSIYPLLVFPNSYSAI
;
A
#
# COMPACT_ATOMS: atom_id res chain seq x y z
N MET A 1 -33.69 -1.59 3.46
CA MET A 1 -33.79 -1.48 2.00
C MET A 1 -32.49 -1.84 1.25
N GLY A 2 -31.29 -1.76 1.84
CA GLY A 2 -30.04 -2.12 1.14
C GLY A 2 -29.84 -3.63 0.89
N ILE A 3 -30.16 -4.47 1.88
CA ILE A 3 -30.02 -5.94 1.80
C ILE A 3 -30.71 -6.58 0.58
N PRO A 4 -31.99 -6.27 0.25
CA PRO A 4 -32.63 -6.89 -0.92
C PRO A 4 -32.00 -6.48 -2.26
N LEU A 5 -31.46 -5.26 -2.38
CA LEU A 5 -30.78 -4.82 -3.60
C LEU A 5 -29.46 -5.59 -3.79
N PHE A 6 -28.74 -5.84 -2.70
CA PHE A 6 -27.53 -6.65 -2.71
C PHE A 6 -27.81 -8.11 -3.07
N ILE A 7 -28.83 -8.72 -2.47
CA ILE A 7 -29.23 -10.09 -2.82
C ILE A 7 -29.66 -10.16 -4.29
N GLY A 8 -30.41 -9.16 -4.77
CA GLY A 8 -30.83 -9.07 -6.16
C GLY A 8 -29.66 -8.97 -7.14
N SER A 9 -28.63 -8.16 -6.84
CA SER A 9 -27.45 -8.07 -7.70
C SER A 9 -26.66 -9.39 -7.71
N VAL A 10 -26.47 -10.03 -6.56
CA VAL A 10 -25.81 -11.35 -6.45
C VAL A 10 -26.52 -12.40 -7.32
N ILE A 11 -27.85 -12.46 -7.26
CA ILE A 11 -28.64 -13.38 -8.10
C ILE A 11 -28.48 -13.01 -9.58
N GLY A 12 -28.49 -11.73 -9.93
CA GLY A 12 -28.26 -11.26 -11.31
C GLY A 12 -26.94 -11.74 -11.89
N PHE A 13 -25.83 -11.60 -11.15
CA PHE A 13 -24.51 -12.06 -11.57
C PHE A 13 -24.43 -13.59 -11.64
N MET A 14 -25.06 -14.33 -10.71
CA MET A 14 -25.13 -15.79 -10.77
C MET A 14 -25.86 -16.26 -12.05
N VAL A 15 -26.98 -15.61 -12.39
CA VAL A 15 -27.78 -15.94 -13.58
C VAL A 15 -27.01 -15.61 -14.86
N LEU A 16 -26.30 -14.48 -14.91
CA LEU A 16 -25.43 -14.10 -16.02
C LEU A 16 -24.42 -15.20 -16.34
N VAL A 17 -23.64 -15.61 -15.34
CA VAL A 17 -22.57 -16.61 -15.54
C VAL A 17 -23.17 -17.97 -15.91
N SER A 18 -24.33 -18.31 -15.35
CA SER A 18 -25.03 -19.57 -15.67
C SER A 18 -25.46 -19.63 -17.14
N PHE A 19 -26.02 -18.55 -17.69
CA PHE A 19 -26.44 -18.51 -19.10
C PHE A 19 -25.24 -18.52 -20.06
N GLU A 20 -24.14 -17.87 -19.69
CA GLU A 20 -22.91 -17.91 -20.48
C GLU A 20 -22.30 -19.31 -20.53
N ALA A 21 -22.11 -19.94 -19.37
CA ALA A 21 -21.60 -21.30 -19.28
C ALA A 21 -22.52 -22.29 -20.01
N GLY A 22 -23.84 -22.14 -19.85
CA GLY A 22 -24.84 -22.94 -20.57
C GLY A 22 -24.77 -22.78 -22.09
N GLY A 23 -24.60 -21.54 -22.58
CA GLY A 23 -24.42 -21.25 -24.00
C GLY A 23 -23.15 -21.90 -24.57
N ASN A 24 -22.04 -21.83 -23.85
CA ASN A 24 -20.78 -22.47 -24.23
C ASN A 24 -20.87 -24.00 -24.26
N ILE A 25 -21.51 -24.61 -23.26
CA ILE A 25 -21.76 -26.06 -23.24
C ILE A 25 -22.66 -26.47 -24.41
N TRP A 26 -23.71 -25.70 -24.70
CA TRP A 26 -24.58 -25.95 -25.84
C TRP A 26 -23.83 -25.89 -27.17
N LEU A 27 -22.98 -24.88 -27.34
CA LEU A 27 -22.15 -24.73 -28.52
C LEU A 27 -21.17 -25.90 -28.69
N SER A 28 -20.54 -26.36 -27.59
CA SER A 28 -19.67 -27.54 -27.60
C SER A 28 -20.41 -28.80 -28.06
N LYS A 29 -21.63 -29.04 -27.56
CA LYS A 29 -22.44 -30.18 -28.02
C LYS A 29 -22.83 -30.07 -29.48
N TRP A 30 -23.06 -28.85 -29.97
CA TRP A 30 -23.36 -28.63 -31.38
C TRP A 30 -22.12 -28.87 -32.25
N SER A 31 -20.91 -28.51 -31.80
CA SER A 31 -19.68 -28.75 -32.56
C SER A 31 -19.31 -30.23 -32.67
N ASP A 32 -19.64 -31.05 -31.66
CA ASP A 32 -19.27 -32.47 -31.61
C ASP A 32 -20.10 -33.37 -32.55
N ASP A 33 -21.30 -32.91 -32.95
CA ASP A 33 -22.17 -33.66 -33.86
C ASP A 33 -21.62 -33.61 -35.31
N ALA A 34 -20.72 -34.53 -35.63
CA ALA A 34 -20.22 -34.73 -36.99
C ALA A 34 -21.36 -35.13 -37.96
N THR A 35 -21.39 -34.51 -39.14
CA THR A 35 -22.39 -34.73 -40.19
C THR A 35 -22.32 -36.17 -40.71
N LYS A 36 -23.25 -37.03 -40.26
CA LYS A 36 -23.29 -38.46 -40.63
C LYS A 36 -23.47 -38.76 -42.13
N ASN A 37 -23.71 -37.76 -43.00
CA ASN A 37 -23.87 -37.93 -44.45
C ASN A 37 -23.54 -36.65 -45.27
N GLY A 38 -22.74 -35.72 -44.74
CA GLY A 38 -22.36 -34.49 -45.45
C GLY A 38 -23.50 -33.50 -45.77
N THR A 39 -24.73 -33.80 -45.38
CA THR A 39 -25.90 -32.92 -45.54
C THR A 39 -26.33 -32.38 -44.18
N HIS A 40 -26.15 -31.07 -43.96
CA HIS A 40 -26.70 -30.39 -42.79
C HIS A 40 -28.20 -30.16 -43.00
N ASN A 41 -29.03 -30.78 -42.18
CA ASN A 41 -30.46 -30.51 -42.21
C ASN A 41 -30.70 -29.05 -41.76
N LYS A 42 -31.08 -28.19 -42.71
CA LYS A 42 -31.30 -26.76 -42.49
C LYS A 42 -32.26 -26.47 -41.33
N SER A 43 -33.26 -27.32 -41.13
CA SER A 43 -34.22 -27.19 -40.02
C SER A 43 -33.57 -27.39 -38.63
N GLN A 44 -32.67 -28.37 -38.49
CA GLN A 44 -31.98 -28.64 -37.22
C GLN A 44 -30.98 -27.54 -36.87
N THR A 45 -30.30 -26.98 -37.88
CA THR A 45 -29.39 -25.83 -37.69
C THR A 45 -30.14 -24.59 -37.19
N ILE A 46 -31.30 -24.28 -37.77
CA ILE A 46 -32.11 -23.13 -37.34
C ILE A 46 -32.57 -23.29 -35.89
N TRP A 47 -33.08 -24.48 -35.52
CA TRP A 47 -33.50 -24.76 -34.14
C TRP A 47 -32.36 -24.57 -33.12
N ARG A 48 -31.17 -25.12 -33.40
CA ARG A 48 -29.99 -25.02 -32.52
C ARG A 48 -29.49 -23.58 -32.39
N LEU A 49 -29.50 -22.84 -33.51
CA LEU A 49 -29.13 -21.43 -33.53
C LEU A 49 -30.11 -20.58 -32.73
N SER A 50 -31.41 -20.85 -32.81
CA SER A 50 -32.43 -20.16 -32.00
C SER A 50 -32.19 -20.35 -30.50
N ILE A 51 -31.92 -21.59 -30.06
CA ILE A 51 -31.61 -21.86 -28.64
C ILE A 51 -30.37 -21.08 -28.20
N TYR A 52 -29.29 -21.14 -28.97
CA TYR A 52 -28.07 -20.39 -28.65
C TYR A 52 -28.32 -18.87 -28.59
N GLY A 53 -29.10 -18.34 -29.53
CA GLY A 53 -29.51 -16.94 -29.53
C GLY A 53 -30.32 -16.55 -28.28
N THR A 54 -31.21 -17.42 -27.79
CA THR A 54 -31.95 -17.16 -26.54
C THR A 54 -31.05 -17.12 -25.32
N PHE A 55 -30.02 -17.97 -25.25
CA PHE A 55 -29.03 -17.92 -24.16
C PHE A 55 -28.28 -16.58 -24.15
N GLY A 56 -27.82 -16.10 -25.32
CA GLY A 56 -27.15 -14.80 -25.43
C GLY A 56 -28.05 -13.61 -25.04
N ILE A 57 -29.31 -13.60 -25.49
CA ILE A 57 -30.27 -12.56 -25.11
C ILE A 57 -30.54 -12.59 -23.60
N ALA A 58 -30.75 -13.78 -23.03
CA ALA A 58 -30.98 -13.94 -21.59
C ALA A 58 -29.77 -13.49 -20.77
N GLN A 59 -28.54 -13.78 -21.23
CA GLN A 59 -27.30 -13.32 -20.62
C GLN A 59 -27.21 -11.78 -20.60
N VAL A 60 -27.51 -11.11 -21.72
CA VAL A 60 -27.47 -9.64 -21.80
C VAL A 60 -28.55 -9.01 -20.93
N LEU A 61 -29.75 -9.58 -20.87
CA LEU A 61 -30.80 -9.08 -19.97
C LEU A 61 -30.41 -9.26 -18.50
N ALA A 62 -29.82 -10.39 -18.14
CA ALA A 62 -29.31 -10.64 -16.79
C ALA A 62 -28.17 -9.68 -16.42
N SER A 63 -27.27 -9.36 -17.36
CA SER A 63 -26.18 -8.40 -17.13
C SER A 63 -26.70 -6.99 -16.87
N VAL A 64 -27.63 -6.53 -17.70
CA VAL A 64 -28.25 -5.20 -17.51
C VAL A 64 -28.98 -5.13 -16.18
N LEU A 65 -29.77 -6.15 -15.82
CA LEU A 65 -30.48 -6.19 -14.54
C LEU A 65 -29.51 -6.21 -13.35
N GLY A 66 -28.49 -7.07 -13.39
CA GLY A 66 -27.50 -7.22 -12.32
C GLY A 66 -26.71 -5.92 -12.08
N CYS A 67 -26.20 -5.30 -13.15
CA CYS A 67 -25.50 -4.03 -13.09
C CYS A 67 -26.41 -2.90 -12.60
N PHE A 68 -27.64 -2.83 -13.09
CA PHE A 68 -28.60 -1.82 -12.66
C PHE A 68 -28.90 -1.90 -11.16
N LEU A 69 -29.14 -3.11 -10.64
CA LEU A 69 -29.35 -3.34 -9.20
C LEU A 69 -28.11 -2.96 -8.37
N LEU A 70 -26.91 -3.28 -8.88
CA LEU A 70 -25.65 -2.95 -8.21
C LEU A 70 -25.43 -1.43 -8.13
N VAL A 71 -25.65 -0.69 -9.22
CA VAL A 71 -25.55 0.78 -9.25
C VAL A 71 -26.55 1.43 -8.29
N LEU A 72 -27.79 0.94 -8.26
CA LEU A 72 -28.80 1.40 -7.31
C LEU A 72 -28.44 1.09 -5.85
N GLY A 73 -27.72 0.01 -5.61
CA GLY A 73 -27.17 -0.34 -4.29
C GLY A 73 -26.04 0.60 -3.89
N ALA A 74 -25.07 0.83 -4.78
CA ALA A 74 -23.91 1.68 -4.56
C ALA A 74 -24.29 3.14 -4.31
N THR A 75 -25.17 3.70 -5.13
CA THR A 75 -25.66 5.09 -4.98
C THR A 75 -26.42 5.30 -3.66
N ARG A 76 -27.24 4.35 -3.24
CA ARG A 76 -27.91 4.40 -1.93
C ARG A 76 -26.96 4.23 -0.76
N ALA A 77 -25.92 3.41 -0.91
CA ALA A 77 -24.90 3.23 0.11
C ALA A 77 -24.10 4.52 0.30
N SER A 78 -23.68 5.14 -0.80
CA SER A 78 -23.03 6.46 -0.83
C SER A 78 -23.84 7.51 -0.09
N GLU A 79 -25.12 7.70 -0.46
CA GLU A 79 -26.00 8.67 0.19
C GLU A 79 -26.10 8.41 1.71
N ARG A 80 -26.21 7.14 2.10
CA ARG A 80 -26.31 6.75 3.51
C ARG A 80 -25.03 7.07 4.28
N TYR A 81 -23.86 6.78 3.70
CA TYR A 81 -22.57 7.07 4.33
C TYR A 81 -22.32 8.56 4.45
N HIS A 82 -22.61 9.34 3.40
CA HIS A 82 -22.49 10.79 3.43
C HIS A 82 -23.37 11.41 4.53
N ARG A 83 -24.65 11.02 4.59
CA ARG A 83 -25.58 11.49 5.64
C ARG A 83 -25.14 11.08 7.04
N PHE A 84 -24.66 9.85 7.21
CA PHE A 84 -24.19 9.35 8.51
C PHE A 84 -22.96 10.11 9.01
N MET A 85 -22.01 10.38 8.11
CA MET A 85 -20.82 11.15 8.43
C MET A 85 -21.16 12.60 8.78
N LEU A 86 -22.06 13.22 8.00
CA LEU A 86 -22.54 14.58 8.27
C LEU A 86 -23.25 14.67 9.63
N ASP A 87 -24.17 13.76 9.94
CA ASP A 87 -24.87 13.73 11.23
C ASP A 87 -23.90 13.52 12.41
N SER A 88 -22.89 12.66 12.23
CA SER A 88 -21.88 12.41 13.27
C SER A 88 -21.00 13.62 13.53
N VAL A 89 -20.62 14.37 12.50
CA VAL A 89 -19.82 15.60 12.65
C VAL A 89 -20.64 16.71 13.30
N LEU A 90 -21.91 16.89 12.90
CA LEU A 90 -22.79 17.92 13.49
C LEU A 90 -23.07 17.68 14.97
N LYS A 91 -23.05 16.43 15.43
CA LYS A 91 -23.25 16.05 16.84
C LYS A 91 -21.97 16.03 17.66
N SER A 92 -20.81 16.29 17.06
CA SER A 92 -19.53 16.25 17.76
C SER A 92 -19.33 17.49 18.66
N PRO A 93 -18.70 17.34 19.85
CA PRO A 93 -18.48 18.46 20.76
C PRO A 93 -17.43 19.44 20.22
N MET A 94 -17.46 20.70 20.66
CA MET A 94 -16.53 21.74 20.16
C MET A 94 -15.04 21.35 20.29
N SER A 95 -14.68 20.62 21.35
CA SER A 95 -13.32 20.10 21.55
C SER A 95 -12.80 19.23 20.39
N PHE A 96 -13.69 18.54 19.66
CA PHE A 96 -13.30 17.80 18.45
C PHE A 96 -12.81 18.73 17.35
N PHE A 97 -13.46 19.89 17.17
CA PHE A 97 -13.09 20.88 16.15
C PHE A 97 -11.83 21.67 16.52
N ASP A 98 -11.55 21.84 17.81
CA ASP A 98 -10.32 22.51 18.28
C ASP A 98 -9.09 21.60 18.16
N THR A 99 -9.26 20.29 18.30
CA THR A 99 -8.16 19.31 18.27
C THR A 99 -7.91 18.69 16.90
N THR A 100 -8.91 18.69 16.01
CA THR A 100 -8.76 18.14 14.67
C THR A 100 -8.66 19.24 13.60
N PRO A 101 -7.62 19.23 12.76
CA PRO A 101 -7.49 20.25 11.72
C PRO A 101 -8.64 20.12 10.71
N VAL A 102 -9.30 21.24 10.40
CA VAL A 102 -10.46 21.30 9.49
C VAL A 102 -10.18 20.63 8.14
N GLY A 103 -8.93 20.75 7.64
CA GLY A 103 -8.50 20.10 6.40
C GLY A 103 -8.66 18.58 6.41
N ARG A 104 -8.51 17.90 7.57
CA ARG A 104 -8.72 16.45 7.68
C ARG A 104 -10.19 16.07 7.53
N ILE A 105 -11.09 16.88 8.09
CA ILE A 105 -12.54 16.67 7.96
C ILE A 105 -12.94 16.84 6.50
N ILE A 106 -12.49 17.92 5.85
CA ILE A 106 -12.77 18.18 4.43
C ILE A 106 -12.24 17.06 3.55
N ASN A 107 -10.98 16.65 3.72
CA ASN A 107 -10.37 15.57 2.94
C ASN A 107 -11.17 14.26 3.02
N ARG A 108 -11.82 13.99 4.17
CA ARG A 108 -12.67 12.83 4.35
C ARG A 108 -14.03 12.96 3.64
N PHE A 109 -14.60 14.16 3.58
CA PHE A 109 -15.83 14.43 2.80
C PHE A 109 -15.59 14.46 1.29
N THR A 110 -14.38 14.81 0.85
CA THR A 110 -14.03 14.91 -0.57
C THR A 110 -13.42 13.61 -1.07
N THR A 111 -12.21 13.28 -0.61
CA THR A 111 -11.38 12.23 -1.20
C THR A 111 -11.89 10.85 -0.85
N ASP A 112 -12.23 10.60 0.42
CA ASP A 112 -12.72 9.28 0.82
C ASP A 112 -14.11 9.00 0.23
N MET A 113 -14.94 10.04 0.10
CA MET A 113 -16.24 9.96 -0.54
C MET A 113 -16.11 9.68 -2.05
N GLU A 114 -15.18 10.35 -2.73
CA GLU A 114 -14.90 10.12 -4.14
C GLU A 114 -14.43 8.68 -4.42
N ILE A 115 -13.57 8.14 -3.55
CA ILE A 115 -13.13 6.74 -3.62
C ILE A 115 -14.33 5.80 -3.46
N LEU A 116 -15.19 6.06 -2.47
CA LEU A 116 -16.38 5.25 -2.22
C LEU A 116 -17.38 5.28 -3.38
N ASP A 117 -17.53 6.43 -4.04
CA ASP A 117 -18.50 6.61 -5.13
C ASP A 117 -18.02 6.04 -6.45
N ASN A 118 -16.75 6.28 -6.80
CA ASN A 118 -16.22 5.92 -8.11
C ASN A 118 -15.56 4.54 -8.11
N GLN A 119 -14.77 4.20 -7.09
CA GLN A 119 -13.96 2.98 -7.13
C GLN A 119 -14.70 1.77 -6.60
N LEU A 120 -15.52 1.92 -5.56
CA LEU A 120 -16.19 0.80 -4.89
C LEU A 120 -17.04 -0.03 -5.88
N PHE A 121 -17.76 0.64 -6.79
CA PHE A 121 -18.61 -0.03 -7.77
C PHE A 121 -17.81 -0.98 -8.67
N TYR A 122 -16.76 -0.48 -9.32
CA TYR A 122 -15.94 -1.30 -10.21
C TYR A 122 -15.24 -2.44 -9.47
N GLN A 123 -14.81 -2.21 -8.22
CA GLN A 123 -14.19 -3.27 -7.43
C GLN A 123 -15.19 -4.37 -7.07
N ILE A 124 -16.40 -4.03 -6.64
CA ILE A 124 -17.42 -5.04 -6.30
C ILE A 124 -17.88 -5.80 -7.55
N GLU A 125 -18.09 -5.10 -8.67
CA GLU A 125 -18.46 -5.71 -9.94
C GLU A 125 -17.38 -6.68 -10.43
N GLY A 126 -16.11 -6.26 -10.40
CA GLY A 126 -14.96 -7.12 -10.71
C GLY A 126 -14.84 -8.33 -9.78
N TRP A 127 -15.05 -8.14 -8.48
CA TRP A 127 -15.04 -9.25 -7.50
C TRP A 127 -16.13 -10.28 -7.77
N PHE A 128 -17.35 -9.85 -8.07
CA PHE A 128 -18.44 -10.75 -8.42
C PHE A 128 -18.13 -11.53 -9.70
N ASN A 129 -17.71 -10.85 -10.76
CA ASN A 129 -17.30 -11.53 -11.99
C ASN A 129 -16.22 -12.58 -11.67
N CYS A 130 -15.12 -12.21 -11.02
CA CYS A 130 -14.06 -13.14 -10.69
C CYS A 130 -14.54 -14.37 -9.92
N ILE A 131 -15.28 -14.18 -8.83
CA ILE A 131 -15.74 -15.31 -7.99
C ILE A 131 -16.66 -16.23 -8.80
N PHE A 132 -17.66 -15.69 -9.49
CA PHE A 132 -18.64 -16.51 -10.20
C PHE A 132 -18.06 -17.19 -11.44
N TYR A 133 -17.21 -16.52 -12.23
CA TYR A 133 -16.53 -17.15 -13.36
C TYR A 133 -15.59 -18.26 -12.93
N VAL A 134 -14.84 -18.08 -11.83
CA VAL A 134 -13.98 -19.13 -11.27
C VAL A 134 -14.81 -20.33 -10.84
N LEU A 135 -15.89 -20.12 -10.09
CA LEU A 135 -16.81 -21.19 -9.68
C LEU A 135 -17.42 -21.92 -10.88
N ALA A 136 -17.90 -21.18 -11.87
CA ALA A 136 -18.49 -21.77 -13.08
C ALA A 136 -17.46 -22.58 -13.87
N SER A 137 -16.22 -22.08 -13.99
CA SER A 137 -15.13 -22.79 -14.66
C SER A 137 -14.84 -24.13 -13.98
N PHE A 138 -14.78 -24.16 -12.64
CA PHE A 138 -14.62 -25.42 -11.90
C PHE A 138 -15.77 -26.40 -12.13
N VAL A 139 -17.02 -25.91 -12.18
CA VAL A 139 -18.19 -26.74 -12.47
C VAL A 139 -18.12 -27.33 -13.89
N VAL A 140 -17.81 -26.51 -14.90
CA VAL A 140 -17.70 -26.95 -16.30
C VAL A 140 -16.58 -27.98 -16.48
N ILE A 141 -15.42 -27.73 -15.88
CA ILE A 141 -14.28 -28.66 -15.90
C ILE A 141 -14.65 -29.96 -15.18
N GLY A 142 -15.31 -29.87 -14.01
CA GLY A 142 -15.73 -31.06 -13.25
C GLY A 142 -16.70 -31.96 -14.01
N ILE A 143 -17.58 -31.39 -14.84
CA ILE A 143 -18.51 -32.15 -15.68
C ILE A 143 -17.79 -32.81 -16.86
N ASN A 144 -16.90 -32.08 -17.53
CA ASN A 144 -16.28 -32.56 -18.78
C ASN A 144 -15.07 -33.47 -18.53
N THR A 145 -14.25 -33.16 -17.53
CA THR A 145 -13.00 -33.87 -17.24
C THR A 145 -12.81 -34.06 -15.72
N PRO A 146 -13.58 -34.96 -15.07
CA PRO A 146 -13.54 -35.13 -13.61
C PRO A 146 -12.16 -35.55 -13.07
N ILE A 147 -11.37 -36.29 -13.86
CA ILE A 147 -9.98 -36.67 -13.51
C ILE A 147 -9.09 -35.43 -13.30
N PHE A 148 -9.32 -34.35 -14.05
CA PHE A 148 -8.51 -33.13 -13.95
C PHE A 148 -8.64 -32.48 -12.56
N LEU A 149 -9.82 -32.60 -11.92
CA LEU A 149 -10.06 -32.05 -10.59
C LEU A 149 -9.22 -32.76 -9.52
N ALA A 150 -9.00 -34.07 -9.67
CA ALA A 150 -8.12 -34.84 -8.80
C ALA A 150 -6.64 -34.44 -8.97
N CYS A 151 -6.20 -34.12 -10.18
CA CYS A 151 -4.86 -33.61 -10.46
C CYS A 151 -4.65 -32.16 -9.97
N LEU A 152 -5.72 -31.38 -9.80
CA LEU A 152 -5.64 -30.00 -9.32
C LEU A 152 -5.26 -29.93 -7.84
N LEU A 153 -5.59 -30.95 -7.04
CA LEU A 153 -5.27 -31.02 -5.61
C LEU A 153 -3.75 -31.08 -5.35
N PRO A 154 -2.95 -32.00 -5.94
CA PRO A 154 -1.49 -31.99 -5.77
C PRO A 154 -0.83 -30.74 -6.38
N LEU A 155 -1.34 -30.23 -7.50
CA LEU A 155 -0.89 -28.95 -8.08
C LEU A 155 -1.16 -27.77 -7.13
N GLY A 156 -2.32 -27.75 -6.47
CA GLY A 156 -2.68 -26.74 -5.48
C GLY A 156 -1.81 -26.81 -4.23
N VAL A 157 -1.47 -28.01 -3.76
CA VAL A 157 -0.51 -28.19 -2.66
C VAL A 157 0.88 -27.70 -3.07
N LEU A 158 1.37 -28.05 -4.25
CA LEU A 158 2.65 -27.53 -4.75
C LEU A 158 2.64 -26.01 -4.90
N TYR A 159 1.57 -25.43 -5.43
CA TYR A 159 1.40 -23.98 -5.52
C TYR A 159 1.38 -23.33 -4.14
N TYR A 160 0.66 -23.90 -3.17
CA TYR A 160 0.64 -23.41 -1.80
C TYR A 160 2.03 -23.48 -1.16
N LEU A 161 2.75 -24.59 -1.35
CA LEU A 161 4.13 -24.72 -0.88
C LEU A 161 5.03 -23.65 -1.50
N ILE A 162 4.98 -23.46 -2.82
CA ILE A 162 5.73 -22.40 -3.52
C ILE A 162 5.37 -21.03 -2.95
N LEU A 163 4.09 -20.70 -2.81
CA LEU A 163 3.64 -19.42 -2.26
C LEU A 163 4.13 -19.20 -0.82
N THR A 164 4.07 -20.23 0.03
CA THR A 164 4.62 -20.14 1.39
C THR A 164 6.14 -19.98 1.39
N THR A 165 6.86 -20.61 0.46
CA THR A 165 8.31 -20.40 0.34
C THR A 165 8.65 -19.00 -0.15
N GLU A 166 7.94 -18.46 -1.15
CA GLU A 166 8.17 -17.11 -1.68
C GLU A 166 7.90 -16.03 -0.63
N THR A 167 6.80 -16.17 0.13
CA THR A 167 6.46 -15.25 1.23
C THR A 167 7.47 -15.35 2.38
N PHE A 168 7.92 -16.56 2.72
CA PHE A 168 8.95 -16.77 3.76
C PHE A 168 10.32 -16.21 3.35
N ILE A 169 10.76 -16.43 2.10
CA ILE A 169 12.02 -15.86 1.56
C ILE A 169 11.95 -14.33 1.56
N SER A 170 10.83 -13.76 1.14
CA SER A 170 10.60 -12.31 1.17
C SER A 170 10.71 -11.74 2.59
N LEU A 171 10.11 -12.41 3.59
CA LEU A 171 10.20 -11.99 4.99
C LEU A 171 11.62 -12.12 5.58
N LEU A 172 12.33 -13.21 5.29
CA LEU A 172 13.74 -13.39 5.68
C LEU A 172 14.65 -12.32 5.05
N TYR A 173 14.39 -11.98 3.80
CA TYR A 173 15.14 -10.96 3.09
C TYR A 173 14.86 -9.55 3.64
N ILE A 174 13.59 -9.24 3.95
CA ILE A 174 13.25 -8.01 4.67
C ILE A 174 13.95 -7.99 6.03
N TYR A 175 13.87 -9.05 6.84
CA TYR A 175 14.51 -9.09 8.15
C TYR A 175 16.04 -8.84 8.07
N SER A 176 16.73 -9.52 7.14
CA SER A 176 18.18 -9.35 6.97
C SER A 176 18.58 -7.95 6.49
N THR A 177 17.80 -7.34 5.59
CA THR A 177 18.04 -5.95 5.14
C THR A 177 17.73 -4.93 6.23
N LEU A 178 16.66 -5.11 7.02
CA LEU A 178 16.35 -4.27 8.17
C LEU A 178 17.46 -4.37 9.24
N GLN A 179 18.00 -5.57 9.48
CA GLN A 179 19.10 -5.78 10.44
C GLN A 179 20.41 -5.16 9.96
N TYR A 180 20.77 -5.34 8.68
CA TYR A 180 21.93 -4.68 8.06
C TYR A 180 21.81 -3.15 8.12
N PHE A 181 20.62 -2.62 7.86
CA PHE A 181 20.36 -1.19 7.93
C PHE A 181 20.41 -0.67 9.37
N SER A 182 19.83 -1.38 10.33
CA SER A 182 19.90 -1.05 11.76
C SER A 182 21.34 -1.10 12.31
N ALA A 183 22.20 -1.96 11.76
CA ALA A 183 23.60 -2.05 12.16
C ALA A 183 24.45 -0.89 11.58
N ASN A 184 24.11 -0.41 10.38
CA ASN A 184 24.90 0.58 9.65
C ASN A 184 24.34 2.01 9.71
N THR A 185 23.15 2.22 10.28
CA THR A 185 22.56 3.54 10.45
C THR A 185 22.23 3.83 11.90
N GLY A 186 22.52 5.06 12.34
CA GLY A 186 22.25 5.48 13.71
C GLY A 186 20.77 5.34 14.10
N PRO A 187 20.48 5.26 15.41
CA PRO A 187 19.16 4.86 15.94
C PRO A 187 17.98 5.75 15.48
N VAL A 188 18.25 6.98 15.05
CA VAL A 188 17.25 7.93 14.55
C VAL A 188 16.95 7.72 13.06
N PHE A 189 17.97 7.44 12.25
CA PHE A 189 17.83 7.27 10.80
C PHE A 189 17.22 5.89 10.46
N GLY A 190 17.53 4.86 11.26
CA GLY A 190 16.87 3.56 11.24
C GLY A 190 15.34 3.68 11.34
N LYS A 191 14.84 4.40 12.36
CA LYS A 191 13.39 4.56 12.58
C LYS A 191 12.64 5.23 11.44
N ILE A 192 13.30 6.06 10.64
CA ILE A 192 12.68 6.78 9.52
C ILE A 192 12.77 5.97 8.22
N LEU A 193 13.90 5.32 7.95
CA LEU A 193 14.10 4.62 6.68
C LEU A 193 13.44 3.24 6.61
N LEU A 194 13.43 2.50 7.73
CA LEU A 194 12.85 1.15 7.81
C LEU A 194 11.40 1.08 7.30
N PRO A 195 10.46 1.97 7.71
CA PRO A 195 9.09 1.96 7.21
C PRO A 195 8.98 2.36 5.73
N VAL A 196 9.87 3.23 5.23
CA VAL A 196 9.90 3.64 3.81
C VAL A 196 10.36 2.50 2.91
N VAL A 197 11.42 1.79 3.31
CA VAL A 197 11.94 0.62 2.59
C VAL A 197 10.92 -0.53 2.61
N ALA A 198 10.29 -0.79 3.76
CA ALA A 198 9.26 -1.82 3.88
C ALA A 198 8.04 -1.55 2.98
N LYS A 199 7.57 -0.30 2.92
CA LYS A 199 6.46 0.11 2.05
C LYS A 199 6.79 -0.07 0.57
N HIS A 200 7.99 0.34 0.15
CA HIS A 200 8.40 0.20 -1.25
C HIS A 200 8.51 -1.27 -1.68
N TYR A 201 9.00 -2.17 -0.83
CA TYR A 201 9.07 -3.61 -1.14
C TYR A 201 7.70 -4.26 -1.31
N LEU A 202 6.72 -3.86 -0.50
CA LEU A 202 5.34 -4.34 -0.60
C LEU A 202 4.66 -3.89 -1.92
N ASP A 203 4.96 -2.68 -2.38
CA ASP A 203 4.32 -2.10 -3.57
C ASP A 203 4.95 -2.52 -4.90
N SER A 204 6.23 -2.94 -4.90
CA SER A 204 7.01 -3.08 -6.16
C SER A 204 7.21 -4.50 -6.69
N GLY A 205 6.86 -5.57 -5.95
CA GLY A 205 6.72 -6.94 -6.46
C GLY A 205 7.83 -7.47 -7.39
N THR A 206 9.07 -6.96 -7.29
CA THR A 206 10.12 -7.12 -8.32
C THR A 206 11.29 -7.97 -7.83
N SER A 207 11.72 -8.91 -8.67
CA SER A 207 12.99 -9.62 -8.52
C SER A 207 14.15 -8.66 -8.78
N ILE A 208 15.05 -8.50 -7.82
CA ILE A 208 16.13 -7.50 -7.95
C ILE A 208 17.31 -8.09 -8.70
N GLY A 209 17.48 -7.65 -9.94
CA GLY A 209 18.80 -7.51 -10.54
C GLY A 209 19.54 -6.36 -9.86
N SER A 210 20.60 -6.69 -9.12
CA SER A 210 21.60 -5.82 -8.52
C SER A 210 21.15 -4.92 -7.35
N ILE A 211 21.43 -5.41 -6.15
CA ILE A 211 21.27 -4.76 -4.82
C ILE A 211 21.79 -3.30 -4.79
N THR A 212 22.81 -2.99 -5.59
CA THR A 212 23.42 -1.66 -5.72
C THR A 212 22.48 -0.61 -6.34
N GLY A 213 21.65 -1.01 -7.30
CA GLY A 213 20.67 -0.12 -7.93
C GLY A 213 19.51 0.22 -7.01
N ALA A 214 19.01 -0.79 -6.28
CA ALA A 214 17.95 -0.61 -5.28
C ALA A 214 18.36 0.35 -4.16
N LEU A 215 19.61 0.25 -3.68
CA LEU A 215 20.15 1.16 -2.66
C LEU A 215 20.24 2.62 -3.14
N ALA A 216 20.55 2.86 -4.42
CA ALA A 216 20.60 4.21 -4.98
C ALA A 216 19.21 4.85 -5.05
N LEU A 217 18.19 4.08 -5.45
CA LEU A 217 16.79 4.52 -5.52
C LEU A 217 16.19 4.78 -4.13
N ILE A 218 16.49 3.91 -3.16
CA ILE A 218 16.06 4.11 -1.77
C ILE A 218 16.68 5.39 -1.20
N ARG A 219 17.97 5.63 -1.48
CA ARG A 219 18.66 6.86 -1.05
C ARG A 219 18.01 8.10 -1.64
N SER A 220 17.71 8.12 -2.95
CA SER A 220 17.09 9.29 -3.58
C SER A 220 15.67 9.56 -3.07
N ALA A 221 14.87 8.51 -2.84
CA ALA A 221 13.51 8.64 -2.32
C ALA A 221 13.48 9.09 -0.84
N ALA A 222 14.42 8.62 -0.02
CA ALA A 222 14.55 9.08 1.36
C ALA A 222 14.98 10.55 1.43
N LEU A 223 15.93 10.95 0.57
CA LEU A 223 16.38 12.34 0.43
C LEU A 223 15.23 13.27 0.03
N SER A 224 14.39 12.89 -0.94
CA SER A 224 13.26 13.72 -1.38
C SER A 224 12.19 13.87 -0.29
N THR A 225 11.89 12.79 0.43
CA THR A 225 10.92 12.82 1.54
C THR A 225 11.45 13.66 2.70
N TRP A 226 12.76 13.61 2.97
CA TRP A 226 13.37 14.44 4.01
C TRP A 226 13.39 15.92 3.59
N GLN A 227 13.69 16.21 2.31
CA GLN A 227 13.62 17.55 1.73
C GLN A 227 12.24 18.19 1.89
N ASP A 228 11.18 17.45 1.55
CA ASP A 228 9.80 17.93 1.70
C ASP A 228 9.45 18.28 3.16
N LYS A 229 9.89 17.46 4.12
CA LYS A 229 9.70 17.75 5.55
C LYS A 229 10.53 18.92 6.04
N TRP A 230 11.71 19.12 5.48
CA TRP A 230 12.61 20.23 5.83
C TRP A 230 12.07 21.55 5.32
N ASP A 231 11.51 21.58 4.11
CA ASP A 231 10.95 22.78 3.50
C ASP A 231 9.61 23.20 4.16
N ASN A 232 8.81 22.22 4.61
CA ASN A 232 7.50 22.46 5.22
C ASN A 232 7.52 22.51 6.76
N GLY A 233 8.67 22.34 7.40
CA GLY A 233 8.82 22.31 8.86
C GLY A 233 8.84 23.70 9.50
N GLU A 234 8.29 23.83 10.72
CA GLU A 234 8.33 25.09 11.50
C GLU A 234 9.53 25.17 12.47
N THR A 235 10.10 24.03 12.89
CA THR A 235 11.25 23.95 13.81
C THR A 235 12.60 24.06 13.08
N GLY A 236 13.50 24.95 13.52
CA GLY A 236 14.85 25.06 12.95
C GLY A 236 14.94 25.88 11.66
N ARG A 237 14.09 26.90 11.49
CA ARG A 237 14.13 27.81 10.32
C ARG A 237 15.48 28.51 10.14
N SER A 238 16.16 28.89 11.23
CA SER A 238 17.51 29.48 11.17
C SER A 238 18.55 28.52 10.57
N THR A 239 18.42 27.22 10.82
CA THR A 239 19.23 26.19 10.17
C THR A 239 18.85 25.94 8.71
N HIS A 240 17.56 26.04 8.35
CA HIS A 240 17.08 25.92 6.97
C HIS A 240 17.63 27.05 6.09
N GLU A 241 17.69 28.27 6.62
CA GLU A 241 18.25 29.45 5.92
C GLU A 241 19.73 29.26 5.56
N ILE A 242 20.49 28.51 6.37
CA ILE A 242 21.91 28.23 6.14
C ILE A 242 22.08 27.00 5.23
N VAL A 243 21.25 25.97 5.41
CA VAL A 243 21.29 24.73 4.61
C VAL A 243 19.90 24.41 4.05
N PRO A 244 19.56 25.01 2.89
CA PRO A 244 18.24 24.82 2.28
C PRO A 244 18.11 23.48 1.55
N ARG A 245 19.24 22.87 1.17
CA ARG A 245 19.26 21.57 0.49
C ARG A 245 19.88 20.50 1.36
N ILE A 246 19.12 19.44 1.53
CA ILE A 246 19.51 18.23 2.19
C ILE A 246 20.48 17.46 1.32
N SER A 247 21.60 17.06 1.91
CA SER A 247 22.64 16.29 1.25
C SER A 247 23.21 15.23 2.19
N ASN A 248 23.68 14.13 1.62
CA ASN A 248 24.38 13.09 2.35
C ASN A 248 25.87 13.42 2.54
N LYS A 249 26.35 14.55 2.02
CA LYS A 249 27.74 14.99 2.21
C LYS A 249 27.89 15.75 3.53
N PRO A 250 28.98 15.56 4.26
CA PRO A 250 29.30 16.37 5.44
C PRO A 250 29.38 17.85 5.04
N VAL A 251 28.76 18.70 5.86
CA VAL A 251 28.89 20.15 5.76
C VAL A 251 29.97 20.55 6.78
N ASP A 252 31.02 21.21 6.32
CA ASP A 252 32.07 21.74 7.19
C ASP A 252 31.55 23.04 7.83
N TRP A 253 31.11 22.94 9.08
CA TRP A 253 30.59 24.07 9.85
C TRP A 253 31.72 24.85 10.52
N ASN A 254 31.69 26.18 10.42
CA ASN A 254 32.57 27.02 11.20
C ASN A 254 32.05 27.14 12.65
N ARG A 255 32.97 27.43 13.60
CA ARG A 255 32.69 27.53 15.04
C ARG A 255 31.50 28.45 15.37
N GLU A 256 31.38 29.56 14.64
CA GLU A 256 30.32 30.57 14.84
C GLU A 256 28.94 30.05 14.43
N GLU A 257 28.88 29.25 13.35
CA GLU A 257 27.64 28.66 12.84
C GLU A 257 27.15 27.54 13.77
N LEU A 258 28.06 26.72 14.30
CA LEU A 258 27.76 25.72 15.33
C LEU A 258 27.17 26.34 16.60
N MET A 259 27.75 27.44 17.08
CA MET A 259 27.26 28.20 18.24
C MET A 259 25.87 28.80 18.00
N PHE A 260 25.64 29.33 16.81
CA PHE A 260 24.35 29.89 16.40
C PHE A 260 23.25 28.81 16.31
N VAL A 261 23.54 27.67 15.69
CA VAL A 261 22.58 26.57 15.48
C VAL A 261 22.22 25.85 16.77
N THR A 262 23.17 25.69 17.69
CA THR A 262 22.96 25.02 18.98
C THR A 262 22.37 25.95 20.05
N GLY A 263 22.23 27.25 19.76
CA GLY A 263 21.75 28.25 20.72
C GLY A 263 22.73 28.59 21.83
N HIS A 264 23.99 28.14 21.73
CA HIS A 264 25.05 28.47 22.67
C HIS A 264 25.64 29.85 22.32
N GLY A 265 25.24 30.87 23.09
CA GLY A 265 25.86 32.19 23.02
C GLY A 265 27.33 32.18 23.46
N PRO A 266 28.12 33.22 23.12
CA PRO A 266 29.50 33.34 23.61
C PRO A 266 29.48 33.30 25.15
N PHE A 267 30.18 32.33 25.74
CA PHE A 267 30.30 32.19 27.19
C PHE A 267 30.68 33.54 27.82
N PRO A 268 29.91 34.09 28.77
CA PRO A 268 30.31 35.30 29.45
C PRO A 268 31.58 35.03 30.25
N SER A 269 32.55 35.94 30.15
CA SER A 269 33.86 35.96 30.80
C SER A 269 33.81 35.99 32.34
N SER A 270 32.64 35.83 32.96
CA SER A 270 32.42 35.96 34.40
C SER A 270 32.60 34.66 35.21
N LEU A 271 32.87 33.52 34.56
CA LEU A 271 33.19 32.25 35.25
C LEU A 271 34.68 32.11 35.67
N GLN A 272 35.44 33.20 35.65
CA GLN A 272 36.86 33.23 36.03
C GLN A 272 37.10 33.61 37.50
N SER A 273 36.10 33.47 38.39
CA SER A 273 36.20 33.93 39.78
C SER A 273 35.62 32.96 40.82
N SER A 274 35.92 31.67 40.71
CA SER A 274 35.81 30.78 41.89
C SER A 274 36.73 29.58 41.75
N ASN A 275 37.91 29.68 42.37
CA ASN A 275 38.86 28.58 42.58
C ASN A 275 38.26 27.51 43.49
N THR A 276 37.48 26.59 42.92
CA THR A 276 37.14 25.33 43.60
C THR A 276 37.46 24.18 42.66
N TYR A 277 38.56 23.49 42.97
CA TYR A 277 39.03 22.30 42.27
C TYR A 277 38.09 21.14 42.58
N TYR A 278 37.20 20.82 41.64
CA TYR A 278 36.39 19.61 41.69
C TYR A 278 36.99 18.55 40.76
N TYR A 279 37.40 17.43 41.34
CA TYR A 279 37.83 16.23 40.60
C TYR A 279 36.59 15.52 40.01
N CYS A 280 36.73 14.98 38.80
CA CYS A 280 35.71 14.13 38.15
C CYS A 280 35.54 12.79 38.92
N SER A 281 34.38 12.13 38.82
CA SER A 281 34.18 10.73 39.29
C SER A 281 35.12 9.70 38.64
N CYS A 282 35.93 10.14 37.68
CA CYS A 282 36.98 9.41 36.99
C CYS A 282 38.40 9.69 37.54
N GLY A 283 38.54 10.55 38.56
CA GLY A 283 39.79 10.81 39.29
C GLY A 283 40.69 11.91 38.72
N GLU A 284 40.41 12.47 37.54
CA GLU A 284 41.23 13.53 36.93
C GLU A 284 40.72 14.96 37.22
N LYS A 285 41.64 15.92 37.09
CA LYS A 285 41.44 17.35 37.37
C LYS A 285 40.70 17.99 36.18
N GLY A 286 39.42 18.35 36.36
CA GLY A 286 38.58 18.84 35.26
C GLY A 286 38.93 20.25 34.80
N ASP A 287 39.24 20.40 33.52
CA ASP A 287 39.29 21.66 32.78
C ASP A 287 37.90 22.00 32.19
N PRO A 288 37.58 23.27 31.88
CA PRO A 288 36.27 23.64 31.32
C PRO A 288 35.92 22.87 30.04
N MET A 289 36.93 22.49 29.26
CA MET A 289 36.79 21.70 28.03
C MET A 289 36.34 20.24 28.30
N HIS A 290 36.58 19.72 29.50
CA HIS A 290 36.18 18.38 29.95
C HIS A 290 34.67 18.24 30.21
N TYR A 291 33.99 19.35 30.53
CA TYR A 291 32.54 19.37 30.76
C TYR A 291 31.76 19.56 29.46
N ASP A 292 32.30 20.31 28.50
CA ASP A 292 31.73 20.45 27.15
C ASP A 292 31.75 19.15 26.34
N THR A 293 32.73 18.26 26.58
CA THR A 293 32.82 16.96 25.89
C THR A 293 32.02 15.84 26.56
N LYS A 294 31.68 15.95 27.85
CA LYS A 294 30.93 14.91 28.58
C LYS A 294 29.41 15.07 28.57
N MET A 295 28.90 16.25 28.24
CA MET A 295 27.48 16.39 27.93
C MET A 295 27.26 15.96 26.48
N SER A 296 26.97 14.67 26.31
CA SER A 296 26.71 14.01 25.02
C SER A 296 25.81 14.85 24.10
N ILE A 297 26.43 15.56 23.16
CA ILE A 297 25.77 16.05 21.94
C ILE A 297 26.50 15.41 20.76
N TYR A 298 26.27 14.11 20.60
CA TYR A 298 26.11 13.46 19.29
C TYR A 298 24.90 12.54 19.44
N PRO A 299 23.90 12.55 18.51
CA PRO A 299 24.09 12.78 17.09
C PRO A 299 23.04 13.74 16.51
N LEU A 300 23.43 14.97 16.17
CA LEU A 300 22.66 15.76 15.21
C LEU A 300 23.58 16.17 14.07
N LEU A 301 23.26 15.56 12.91
CA LEU A 301 23.63 16.01 11.58
C LEU A 301 25.12 15.89 11.23
N VAL A 302 25.48 14.73 10.68
CA VAL A 302 26.31 14.53 9.47
C VAL A 302 26.71 13.05 9.41
N PHE A 303 26.55 12.41 8.25
CA PHE A 303 27.03 11.05 7.98
C PHE A 303 28.54 10.95 8.27
N PRO A 304 29.03 10.00 9.08
CA PRO A 304 30.44 9.67 9.07
C PRO A 304 30.73 8.91 7.77
N ASN A 305 31.51 9.55 6.89
CA ASN A 305 32.12 8.83 5.78
C ASN A 305 33.15 7.83 6.33
N SER A 306 33.19 6.72 5.63
CA SER A 306 33.90 5.49 5.89
C SER A 306 35.42 5.55 5.68
N TYR A 307 36.12 4.73 6.48
CA TYR A 307 37.46 4.12 6.31
C TYR A 307 38.72 4.84 6.82
N SER A 308 39.34 4.27 7.87
CA SER A 308 40.77 3.92 7.89
C SER A 308 41.12 2.89 8.98
N ALA A 309 41.68 1.75 8.54
CA ALA A 309 42.65 0.84 9.20
C ALA A 309 42.60 0.61 10.72
N ILE A 310 42.21 -0.61 11.15
CA ILE A 310 43.05 -1.78 11.47
C ILE A 310 42.13 -3.01 11.55
#